data_AF-A0AA51DWK0-F1
#
_entry.id   AF-A0AA51DWK0-F1
#
_cell.length_a   1.000
_cell.length_b   1.000
_cell.length_c   1.000
_cell.angle_alpha   90.00
_cell.angle_beta   90.00
_cell.angle_gamma   90.00
#
_symmetry.space_group_name_H-M   'P 1'
#
loop_
_entity.id
_entity.type
_entity.pdbx_description
1 polymer ?
#
loop_
_entity_poly.entity_id
_entity_poly.type
_entity_poly.pdbx_seq_one_letter_code
_entity_poly.pdbx_strand_id
1 'polypeptide(L)'
;MIHVYSLNGFNIAIDGNSGIIHVLDKLTYEILKDSKELPLLNSVMKKLSHKYDKKDIDEAYHEIEMLIKQGTLLTSEKELEQSVSMKNINKNLKALCLHISFGI
;
A
#
# COMPACT_ATOMS: atom_id res chain seq x y z
N MET A 1 -2.21 7.49 4.39
CA MET A 1 -3.55 6.88 4.18
C MET A 1 -3.44 5.91 3.01
N ILE A 2 -4.01 4.70 3.09
CA ILE A 2 -4.00 3.72 1.99
C ILE A 2 -5.39 3.51 1.39
N HIS A 3 -5.45 3.35 0.07
CA HIS A 3 -6.63 2.91 -0.66
C HIS A 3 -6.37 1.57 -1.31
N VAL A 4 -7.20 0.58 -1.02
CA VAL A 4 -7.03 -0.79 -1.53
C VAL A 4 -8.25 -1.17 -2.36
N TYR A 5 -8.05 -1.64 -3.58
CA TYR A 5 -9.13 -2.04 -4.48
C TYR A 5 -8.73 -3.23 -5.35
N SER A 6 -9.73 -3.97 -5.81
CA SER A 6 -9.57 -5.00 -6.84
C SER A 6 -10.18 -4.49 -8.13
N LEU A 7 -9.37 -4.34 -9.18
CA LEU A 7 -9.79 -3.83 -10.48
C LEU A 7 -9.18 -4.70 -11.60
N ASN A 8 -10.03 -5.16 -12.53
CA ASN A 8 -9.63 -5.96 -13.70
C ASN A 8 -8.75 -7.18 -13.36
N GLY A 9 -9.00 -7.83 -12.23
CA GLY A 9 -8.24 -9.01 -11.78
C GLY A 9 -6.95 -8.69 -11.03
N PHE A 10 -6.63 -7.40 -10.84
CA PHE A 10 -5.49 -6.95 -10.05
C PHE A 10 -5.94 -6.42 -8.70
N ASN A 11 -5.23 -6.82 -7.65
CA ASN A 11 -5.35 -6.20 -6.33
C ASN A 11 -4.33 -5.07 -6.25
N ILE A 12 -4.77 -3.87 -5.90
CA ILE A 12 -3.94 -2.67 -5.96
C ILE A 12 -4.05 -1.92 -4.64
N ALA A 13 -2.92 -1.48 -4.11
CA ALA A 13 -2.84 -0.49 -3.05
C ALA A 13 -2.26 0.82 -3.59
N ILE A 14 -2.94 1.93 -3.33
CA ILE A 14 -2.41 3.27 -3.50
C ILE A 14 -2.14 3.86 -2.11
N ASP A 15 -0.90 4.26 -1.88
CA ASP A 15 -0.58 5.14 -0.77
C ASP A 15 -0.91 6.59 -1.15
N GLY A 16 -1.92 7.17 -0.50
CA GLY A 16 -2.39 8.53 -0.79
C GLY A 16 -1.40 9.62 -0.43
N ASN A 17 -0.45 9.36 0.47
CA ASN A 17 0.52 10.37 0.90
C ASN A 17 1.73 10.38 -0.04
N SER A 18 2.31 9.21 -0.30
CA SER A 18 3.48 9.10 -1.18
C SER A 18 3.15 9.02 -2.67
N GLY A 19 1.90 8.70 -3.02
CA GLY A 19 1.46 8.46 -4.40
C GLY A 19 1.96 7.14 -5.00
N ILE A 20 2.57 6.27 -4.18
CA ILE A 20 3.11 4.99 -4.64
C ILE A 20 1.97 3.98 -4.83
N ILE A 21 2.04 3.21 -5.92
CA ILE A 21 1.08 2.18 -6.28
C ILE A 21 1.76 0.82 -6.22
N HIS A 22 1.17 -0.11 -5.46
CA HIS A 22 1.61 -1.49 -5.34
C HIS A 22 0.57 -2.43 -5.94
N VAL A 23 1.02 -3.41 -6.73
CA VAL A 23 0.19 -4.56 -7.10
C VAL A 23 0.40 -5.63 -6.04
N LEU A 24 -0.69 -6.08 -5.45
CA LEU A 24 -0.68 -6.99 -4.30
C LEU A 24 -0.97 -8.42 -4.75
N ASP A 25 -0.33 -9.37 -4.07
CA ASP A 25 -0.84 -10.74 -4.06
C ASP A 25 -2.16 -10.82 -3.26
N LYS A 26 -2.77 -12.01 -3.29
CA LYS A 26 -4.09 -12.24 -2.67
C LYS A 26 -4.05 -12.21 -1.14
N LEU A 27 -2.98 -12.68 -0.51
CA LEU A 27 -2.83 -12.69 0.93
C LEU A 27 -2.65 -11.26 1.43
N THR A 28 -1.71 -10.52 0.84
CA THR A 28 -1.43 -9.11 1.13
C THR A 28 -2.68 -8.24 0.95
N TYR A 29 -3.45 -8.47 -0.12
CA TYR A 29 -4.75 -7.82 -0.31
C TYR A 29 -5.74 -8.11 0.83
N GLU A 30 -5.89 -9.36 1.24
CA GLU A 30 -6.81 -9.75 2.32
C GLU A 30 -6.43 -9.13 3.68
N ILE A 31 -5.14 -8.89 3.91
CA ILE A 31 -4.63 -8.18 5.09
C ILE A 31 -5.06 -6.70 5.07
N LEU A 32 -4.93 -6.03 3.93
CA LEU A 32 -5.06 -4.57 3.83
C LEU A 32 -6.47 -4.08 3.45
N LYS A 33 -7.28 -4.88 2.76
CA LYS A 33 -8.54 -4.43 2.11
C LYS A 33 -9.56 -3.75 3.02
N ASP A 34 -9.60 -4.12 4.30
CA ASP A 34 -10.60 -3.63 5.26
C ASP A 34 -10.01 -2.65 6.29
N SER A 35 -8.79 -2.15 6.08
CA SER A 35 -8.08 -1.36 7.08
C SER A 35 -7.36 -0.17 6.46
N LYS A 36 -7.48 1.00 7.11
CA LYS A 36 -6.78 2.24 6.71
C LYS A 36 -5.33 2.29 7.22
N GLU A 37 -5.02 1.41 8.16
CA GLU A 37 -3.72 1.23 8.82
C GLU A 37 -3.42 -0.26 8.83
N LEU A 38 -2.17 -0.64 9.13
CA LEU A 38 -1.81 -2.05 9.27
C LEU A 38 -2.52 -2.64 10.51
N PRO A 39 -3.45 -3.59 10.36
CA PRO A 39 -4.09 -4.25 11.51
C PRO A 39 -3.07 -5.00 12.35
N LEU A 40 -3.36 -5.22 13.64
CA LEU A 40 -2.50 -6.03 14.51
C LEU A 40 -2.35 -7.47 13.98
N LEU A 41 -1.11 -7.99 13.97
CA LEU A 41 -0.78 -9.36 13.55
C LEU A 41 -1.72 -10.42 14.15
N ASN A 42 -2.02 -10.36 15.45
CA ASN A 42 -2.92 -11.30 16.10
C ASN A 42 -4.34 -11.30 15.51
N SER A 43 -4.85 -10.13 15.12
CA SER A 43 -6.15 -10.00 14.47
C SER A 43 -6.13 -10.58 13.07
N VAL A 44 -5.05 -10.32 12.32
CA VAL A 44 -4.83 -10.89 10.97
C VAL A 44 -4.76 -12.41 11.04
N MET A 45 -3.94 -12.95 11.95
CA MET A 45 -3.80 -14.39 12.18
C MET A 45 -5.15 -15.03 12.48
N LYS A 46 -5.93 -14.46 13.40
CA LYS A 46 -7.26 -14.97 13.73
C LYS A 46 -8.20 -14.94 12.53
N LYS A 47 -8.14 -13.89 11.71
CA LYS A 47 -8.99 -13.74 10.52
C LYS A 47 -8.60 -14.69 9.39
N LEU A 48 -7.31 -14.95 9.18
CA LEU A 48 -6.80 -15.60 7.95
C LEU A 48 -6.28 -17.03 8.15
N SER A 49 -6.05 -17.49 9.38
CA SER A 49 -5.54 -18.85 9.68
C SER A 49 -6.43 -20.00 9.16
N HIS A 50 -7.70 -19.73 8.81
CA HIS A 50 -8.59 -20.73 8.23
C HIS A 50 -8.33 -20.98 6.74
N LYS A 51 -7.56 -20.11 6.07
CA LYS A 51 -7.37 -20.10 4.62
C LYS A 51 -5.90 -20.15 4.20
N TYR A 52 -4.99 -19.64 5.03
CA TYR A 52 -3.56 -19.56 4.75
C TYR A 52 -2.76 -20.15 5.92
N ASP A 53 -1.55 -20.64 5.63
CA ASP A 53 -0.65 -21.09 6.68
C ASP A 53 -0.22 -19.91 7.55
N LYS A 54 0.01 -20.17 8.84
CA LYS A 54 0.47 -19.13 9.77
C LYS A 54 1.80 -18.54 9.34
N LYS A 55 2.70 -19.37 8.79
CA LYS A 55 3.99 -18.91 8.29
C LYS A 55 3.83 -17.93 7.13
N ASP A 56 2.96 -18.24 6.16
CA ASP A 56 2.71 -17.35 5.02
C ASP A 56 2.11 -16.02 5.47
N ILE A 57 1.19 -16.04 6.45
CA ILE A 57 0.61 -14.82 7.02
C ILE A 57 1.68 -13.97 7.70
N ASP A 58 2.59 -14.61 8.45
CA ASP A 58 3.67 -13.93 9.17
C ASP A 58 4.68 -13.28 8.19
N GLU A 59 5.07 -14.01 7.15
CA GLU A 59 5.96 -13.53 6.10
C GLU A 59 5.34 -12.33 5.36
N ALA A 60 4.11 -12.47 4.87
CA ALA A 60 3.41 -11.38 4.18
C ALA A 60 3.22 -10.15 5.08
N TYR A 61 2.93 -10.36 6.37
CA TYR A 61 2.79 -9.27 7.33
C TYR A 61 4.11 -8.52 7.52
N HIS A 62 5.22 -9.23 7.67
CA HIS A 62 6.54 -8.62 7.80
C HIS A 62 6.99 -7.90 6.53
N GLU A 63 6.66 -8.40 5.34
CA GLU A 63 6.88 -7.69 4.08
C GLU A 63 6.16 -6.34 4.06
N ILE A 64 4.89 -6.31 4.48
CA ILE A 64 4.12 -5.07 4.60
C ILE A 64 4.80 -4.12 5.60
N GLU A 65 5.21 -4.59 6.78
CA GLU A 65 5.93 -3.76 7.76
C GLU A 65 7.22 -3.17 7.22
N MET A 66 7.97 -3.93 6.41
CA MET A 66 9.19 -3.43 5.76
C MET A 66 8.87 -2.30 4.77
N LEU A 67 7.82 -2.44 3.96
CA LEU A 67 7.39 -1.39 3.03
C LEU A 67 6.98 -0.10 3.76
N ILE A 68 6.34 -0.24 4.92
CA ILE A 68 5.98 0.90 5.78
C ILE A 68 7.23 1.57 6.33
N LYS A 69 8.18 0.80 6.87
CA LYS A 69 9.46 1.34 7.39
C LYS A 69 10.30 2.02 6.31
N GLN A 70 10.18 1.58 5.06
CA GLN A 70 10.84 2.21 3.92
C GLN A 70 10.13 3.48 3.43
N GLY A 71 8.97 3.83 4.01
CA GLY A 71 8.17 4.98 3.60
C GLY A 71 7.56 4.80 2.21
N THR A 72 7.31 3.55 1.78
CA THR A 72 6.74 3.24 0.46
C THR A 72 5.28 2.78 0.52
N LEU A 73 4.76 2.55 1.72
CA LEU A 73 3.38 2.16 1.97
C LEU A 73 2.94 2.76 3.31
N LEU A 74 1.72 3.27 3.41
CA LEU A 74 1.22 3.96 4.62
C LEU A 74 2.17 5.08 5.12
N THR A 75 2.86 5.76 4.20
CA THR A 75 3.85 6.81 4.52
C THR A 75 3.21 7.92 5.35
N SER A 76 3.87 8.36 6.42
CA SER A 76 3.42 9.51 7.19
C SER A 76 3.75 10.84 6.49
N GLU A 77 3.03 11.90 6.83
CA GLU A 77 3.28 13.24 6.27
C GLU A 77 4.70 13.74 6.57
N LYS A 78 5.21 13.44 7.77
CA LYS A 78 6.59 13.76 8.17
C LYS A 78 7.64 13.05 7.30
N GLU A 79 7.44 11.77 6.99
CA GLU A 79 8.34 11.01 6.12
C GLU A 79 8.31 11.55 4.69
N LEU A 80 7.13 11.97 4.22
CA LEU A 80 6.99 12.63 2.93
C LEU A 80 7.79 13.94 2.89
N GLU A 81 7.62 14.82 3.88
CA GLU A 81 8.37 16.08 3.99
C GLU A 81 9.88 15.87 3.98
N GLN A 82 10.36 14.87 4.73
CA GLN A 82 11.78 14.50 4.74
C GLN A 82 12.25 14.04 3.36
N SER A 83 11.48 13.16 2.69
CA SER A 83 11.83 12.67 1.36
C SER A 83 11.86 13.79 0.30
N VAL A 84 10.97 14.77 0.42
CA VAL A 84 10.89 15.95 -0.46
C VAL A 84 12.06 16.89 -0.20
N SER A 85 12.39 17.14 1.06
CA SER A 85 13.51 18.01 1.46
C SER A 85 14.88 17.44 1.05
N MET A 86 15.01 16.10 1.02
CA MET A 86 16.22 15.40 0.58
C MET A 86 16.37 15.31 -0.94
N LYS A 87 15.26 15.37 -1.69
CA LYS A 87 15.30 15.39 -3.16
C LYS A 87 15.55 16.83 -3.62
N ASN A 88 16.67 17.06 -4.31
CA ASN A 88 16.85 18.27 -5.13
C ASN A 88 15.83 18.24 -6.28
N ILE A 89 14.62 18.73 -6.03
CA ILE A 89 13.55 18.76 -7.04
C ILE A 89 14.00 19.71 -8.16
N ASN A 90 14.35 19.12 -9.31
CA ASN A 90 14.40 19.87 -10.56
C ASN A 90 13.04 20.53 -10.77
N LYS A 91 12.98 21.86 -10.83
CA LYS A 91 11.75 22.67 -10.98
C LYS A 91 10.98 22.45 -12.29
N ASN A 92 11.32 21.41 -13.06
CA ASN A 92 10.65 21.01 -14.29
C ASN A 92 9.51 20.02 -13.98
N LEU A 93 8.62 20.39 -13.04
CA LEU A 93 7.39 19.64 -12.79
C LEU A 93 6.48 19.76 -14.02
N LYS A 94 6.34 18.65 -14.75
CA LYS A 94 5.29 18.49 -15.76
C LYS A 94 4.15 17.73 -15.11
N ALA A 95 2.97 18.34 -15.05
CA ALA A 95 1.77 17.66 -14.58
C ALA A 95 1.43 16.50 -15.53
N LEU A 96 1.27 15.29 -14.97
CA LEU A 96 0.72 14.15 -15.69
C LEU A 96 -0.80 14.15 -15.48
N CYS A 97 -1.57 14.60 -16.45
CA CYS A 97 -3.03 14.50 -16.40
C CYS A 97 -3.44 13.07 -16.79
N LEU A 98 -3.92 12.29 -15.81
CA LEU A 98 -4.51 10.99 -16.05
C LEU A 98 -5.91 11.19 -16.65
N HIS A 99 -6.04 11.07 -17.97
CA HIS A 99 -7.32 11.10 -18.65
C HIS A 99 -8.01 9.74 -18.46
N ILE A 100 -8.92 9.63 -17.49
CA ILE A 100 -9.80 8.45 -17.39
C ILE A 100 -11.01 8.72 -18.28
N SER A 101 -10.98 8.24 -19.52
CA SER A 101 -12.17 8.21 -20.37
C SER A 101 -13.02 7.00 -20.00
N PHE A 102 -14.18 7.24 -19.36
CA PHE A 102 -15.26 6.26 -19.29
C PHE A 102 -15.92 6.18 -20.66
N GLY A 103 -15.63 5.13 -21.43
CA GLY A 103 -16.38 4.80 -22.64
C GLY A 103 -17.67 4.08 -22.25
N ILE A 104 -18.82 4.73 -22.50
CA ILE A 104 -20.14 4.10 -22.62
C ILE A 104 -20.42 3.95 -24.11
#